data_AF-A0A973G8G6-F1
#
_entry.id   AF-A0A973G8G6-F1
#
_cell.length_a   1.000
_cell.length_b   1.000
_cell.length_c   1.000
_cell.angle_alpha   90.00
_cell.angle_beta   90.00
_cell.angle_gamma   90.00
#
_symmetry.space_group_name_H-M   'P 1'
#
loop_
_entity.id
_entity.type
_entity.pdbx_description
1 polymer ?
#
loop_
_entity_poly.entity_id
_entity_poly.type
_entity_poly.pdbx_seq_one_letter_code
_entity_poly.pdbx_strand_id
1 'polypeptide(L)'
;MNGTDDWMGPVGYLVTQVPPGADVQGGFTLLRELVDDATLAVLDLEVLAPGADGPEVLDAATWSVEAGLDLGGLVASCSGLLDSTDRAVATQGLPDGGVAVVVVYEALSAHRVAQAWERGGAVVIDEDSLDVEDLAAVLDASPEHEGNPS
;
A
#
# COMPACT_ATOMS: atom_id res chain seq x y z
N MET A 1 -31.08 -4.01 -12.83
CA MET A 1 -30.05 -4.23 -11.80
C MET A 1 -28.75 -3.75 -12.41
N ASN A 2 -28.25 -2.59 -11.98
CA ASN A 2 -27.05 -1.96 -12.52
C ASN A 2 -25.87 -2.47 -11.68
N GLY A 3 -25.36 -3.67 -12.01
CA GLY A 3 -24.16 -4.21 -11.38
C GLY A 3 -22.95 -3.54 -11.99
N THR A 4 -22.57 -2.37 -11.49
CA THR A 4 -21.15 -2.05 -11.42
C THR A 4 -20.65 -2.94 -10.29
N ASP A 5 -20.25 -4.18 -10.61
CA ASP A 5 -19.49 -4.97 -9.66
C ASP A 5 -18.26 -4.12 -9.32
N ASP A 6 -18.24 -3.74 -8.06
CA ASP A 6 -17.20 -2.97 -7.37
C ASP A 6 -15.99 -3.89 -7.29
N TRP A 7 -15.33 -4.07 -8.44
CA TRP A 7 -14.13 -4.86 -8.55
C TRP A 7 -13.02 -4.09 -7.85
N MET A 8 -12.56 -4.60 -6.71
CA MET A 8 -11.38 -4.06 -6.06
C MET A 8 -10.13 -4.71 -6.66
N GLY A 9 -9.14 -3.88 -6.98
CA GLY A 9 -7.81 -4.34 -7.31
C GLY A 9 -7.10 -5.02 -6.14
N PRO A 10 -5.90 -5.58 -6.37
CA PRO A 10 -5.09 -6.17 -5.32
C PRO A 10 -4.83 -5.17 -4.18
N VAL A 11 -5.10 -5.59 -2.95
CA VAL A 11 -4.88 -4.78 -1.74
C VAL A 11 -3.53 -5.13 -1.13
N GLY A 12 -2.72 -4.11 -0.85
CA GLY A 12 -1.44 -4.23 -0.17
C GLY A 12 -1.36 -3.33 1.07
N TYR A 13 -0.32 -3.53 1.87
CA TYR A 13 0.00 -2.67 2.99
C TYR A 13 1.50 -2.38 3.05
N LEU A 14 1.86 -1.19 3.50
CA LEU A 14 3.23 -0.73 3.69
C LEU A 14 3.41 -0.25 5.12
N VAL A 15 4.24 -0.94 5.89
CA VAL A 15 4.65 -0.53 7.23
C VAL A 15 6.02 0.15 7.16
N THR A 16 6.08 1.42 7.56
CA THR A 16 7.30 2.22 7.56
C THR A 16 7.60 2.75 8.95
N GLN A 17 8.75 2.39 9.53
CA GLN A 17 9.22 2.99 10.77
C GLN A 17 9.91 4.32 10.49
N VAL A 18 9.47 5.37 11.17
CA VAL A 18 9.93 6.75 11.01
C VAL A 18 10.62 7.19 12.32
N PRO A 19 11.96 7.18 12.37
CA PRO A 19 12.71 7.70 13.51
C PRO A 19 12.47 9.19 13.74
N PRO A 20 12.72 9.71 14.96
CA PRO A 20 12.66 11.14 15.23
C PRO A 20 13.57 11.93 14.27
N GLY A 21 13.02 12.97 13.64
CA GLY A 21 13.75 13.85 12.73
C GLY A 21 14.02 13.30 11.33
N ALA A 22 13.49 12.12 10.99
CA ALA A 22 13.51 11.63 9.60
C ALA A 22 12.63 12.51 8.70
N ASP A 23 13.15 12.88 7.52
CA ASP A 23 12.38 13.58 6.49
C ASP A 23 11.66 12.57 5.59
N VAL A 24 10.34 12.54 5.68
CA VAL A 24 9.46 11.63 4.92
C VAL A 24 8.60 12.39 3.89
N GLN A 25 8.81 13.69 3.72
CA GLN A 25 7.97 14.55 2.87
C GLN A 25 7.94 14.08 1.41
N GLY A 26 9.09 13.64 0.88
CA GLY A 26 9.19 13.13 -0.48
C GLY A 26 8.32 11.89 -0.73
N GLY A 27 8.23 10.98 0.25
CA GLY A 27 7.42 9.76 0.15
C GLY A 27 5.93 10.06 0.09
N PHE A 28 5.44 10.96 0.95
CA PHE A 28 4.03 11.38 0.94
C PHE A 28 3.65 12.20 -0.30
N THR A 29 4.58 13.01 -0.81
CA THR A 29 4.39 13.73 -2.07
C THR A 29 4.16 12.75 -3.22
N LEU A 30 5.01 11.73 -3.33
CA LEU A 30 4.86 10.68 -4.35
C LEU A 30 3.58 9.86 -4.14
N LEU A 31 3.23 9.52 -2.89
CA LEU A 31 1.99 8.79 -2.60
C LEU A 31 0.77 9.57 -3.12
N ARG A 32 0.75 10.89 -2.92
CA ARG A 32 -0.31 11.76 -3.46
C ARG A 32 -0.34 11.79 -4.98
N GLU A 33 0.82 11.89 -5.63
CA GLU A 33 0.89 11.82 -7.10
C GLU A 33 0.31 10.49 -7.63
N LEU A 34 0.60 9.36 -6.98
CA LEU A 34 0.05 8.06 -7.36
C LEU A 34 -1.47 7.97 -7.17
N VAL A 35 -2.02 8.62 -6.13
CA VAL A 35 -3.47 8.73 -5.91
C VAL A 35 -4.11 9.64 -6.96
N ASP A 36 -3.53 10.81 -7.20
CA ASP A 36 -4.03 11.80 -8.16
C ASP A 36 -4.07 11.21 -9.60
N ASP A 37 -3.06 10.41 -9.96
CA ASP A 37 -3.00 9.72 -11.24
C ASP A 37 -3.81 8.40 -11.28
N ALA A 38 -4.52 8.05 -10.20
CA ALA A 38 -5.29 6.82 -10.06
C ALA A 38 -4.46 5.55 -10.34
N THR A 39 -3.20 5.55 -9.88
CA THR A 39 -2.31 4.38 -9.91
C THR A 39 -2.54 3.48 -8.70
N LEU A 40 -2.88 4.07 -7.55
CA LEU A 40 -3.36 3.38 -6.37
C LEU A 40 -4.43 4.23 -5.67
N ALA A 41 -5.22 3.62 -4.79
CA ALA A 41 -6.06 4.32 -3.83
C ALA A 41 -5.60 4.00 -2.40
N VAL A 42 -5.49 5.01 -1.55
CA VAL A 42 -5.24 4.78 -0.11
C VAL A 42 -6.56 4.38 0.54
N LEU A 43 -6.59 3.22 1.17
CA LEU A 43 -7.74 2.68 1.88
C LEU A 43 -7.70 3.05 3.35
N ASP A 44 -6.52 3.01 3.98
CA ASP A 44 -6.31 3.41 5.37
C ASP A 44 -4.90 3.94 5.58
N LEU A 45 -4.74 4.86 6.54
CA LEU A 45 -3.46 5.42 6.93
C LEU A 45 -3.45 5.59 8.45
N GLU A 46 -2.69 4.74 9.13
CA GLU A 46 -2.50 4.81 10.58
C GLU A 46 -1.07 5.28 10.90
N VAL A 47 -0.96 6.24 11.83
CA VAL A 47 0.31 6.61 12.45
C VAL A 47 0.31 6.07 13.87
N LEU A 48 1.25 5.20 14.20
CA LEU A 48 1.29 4.44 15.44
C LEU A 48 2.50 4.87 16.29
N ALA A 49 2.24 5.22 17.54
CA ALA A 49 3.28 5.45 18.55
C ALA A 49 3.31 4.29 19.56
N PRO A 50 4.47 3.99 20.18
CA PRO A 50 4.51 3.11 21.34
C PRO A 50 3.70 3.72 22.50
N GLY A 51 2.81 2.93 23.11
CA GLY A 51 2.04 3.33 24.29
C GLY A 51 2.21 2.35 25.46
N ALA A 52 1.72 2.74 26.63
CA ALA A 52 1.89 1.96 27.87
C ALA A 52 1.09 0.64 27.88
N ASP A 53 -0.09 0.65 27.24
CA ASP A 53 -1.02 -0.49 27.18
C ASP A 53 -1.03 -1.14 25.77
N GLY A 54 -0.10 -0.75 24.91
CA GLY A 54 -0.03 -1.15 23.50
C GLY A 54 0.15 0.06 22.57
N PRO A 55 0.22 -0.18 21.25
CA PRO A 55 0.36 0.89 20.26
C PRO A 55 -0.81 1.88 20.31
N GLU A 56 -0.49 3.16 20.30
CA GLU A 56 -1.46 4.25 20.24
C GLU A 56 -1.58 4.77 18.81
N VAL A 57 -2.81 4.88 18.30
CA VAL A 57 -3.08 5.52 17.01
C VAL A 57 -3.06 7.03 17.21
N LEU A 58 -2.10 7.71 16.59
CA LEU A 58 -2.02 9.15 16.56
C LEU A 58 -3.03 9.72 15.57
N ASP A 59 -3.55 10.90 15.86
CA ASP A 59 -4.32 11.65 14.88
C ASP A 59 -3.42 12.08 13.72
N ALA A 60 -3.64 11.48 12.55
CA ALA A 60 -2.87 11.74 11.35
C ALA A 60 -2.92 13.21 10.92
N ALA A 61 -4.03 13.91 11.18
CA ALA A 61 -4.15 15.35 10.90
C ALA A 61 -3.20 16.16 11.78
N THR A 62 -3.14 15.86 13.08
CA THR A 62 -2.20 16.52 14.00
C THR A 62 -0.75 16.18 13.66
N TRP A 63 -0.43 14.90 13.46
CA TRP A 63 0.94 14.47 13.13
C TRP A 63 1.45 15.05 11.82
N SER A 64 0.60 15.12 10.79
CA SER A 64 0.98 15.70 9.50
C SER A 64 1.34 17.18 9.60
N VAL A 65 0.61 17.96 10.40
CA VAL A 65 0.96 19.37 10.65
C VAL A 65 2.34 19.49 11.31
N GLU A 66 2.65 18.66 12.32
CA GLU A 66 3.95 18.65 12.99
C GLU A 66 5.08 18.22 12.05
N ALA A 67 4.82 17.26 11.18
CA ALA A 67 5.75 16.75 10.19
C ALA A 67 5.86 17.62 8.92
N GLY A 68 5.07 18.69 8.80
CA GLY A 68 5.03 19.56 7.62
C GLY A 68 4.47 18.86 6.37
N LEU A 69 3.62 17.86 6.55
CA LEU A 69 3.00 17.05 5.50
C LEU A 69 1.60 17.55 5.18
N ASP A 70 1.23 17.48 3.90
CA ASP A 70 -0.15 17.65 3.45
C ASP A 70 -0.77 16.28 3.17
N LEU A 71 -1.54 15.77 4.14
CA LEU A 71 -2.31 14.53 3.98
C LEU A 71 -3.75 14.77 3.50
N GLY A 72 -4.09 15.99 3.07
CA GLY A 72 -5.41 16.32 2.58
C GLY A 72 -5.85 15.38 1.46
N GLY A 73 -6.97 14.66 1.67
CA GLY A 73 -7.50 13.69 0.70
C GLY A 73 -6.83 12.31 0.71
N LEU A 74 -5.69 12.13 1.40
CA LEU A 74 -5.07 10.81 1.62
C LEU A 74 -5.67 10.07 2.82
N VAL A 75 -6.26 10.80 3.78
CA VAL A 75 -6.92 10.21 4.94
C VAL A 75 -8.27 9.65 4.52
N ALA A 76 -8.26 8.41 4.04
CA ALA A 76 -9.48 7.63 3.86
C ALA A 76 -10.03 7.21 5.24
N SER A 77 -11.35 7.27 5.41
CA SER A 77 -12.00 6.99 6.69
C SER A 77 -12.22 5.49 6.92
N CYS A 78 -11.16 4.69 6.92
CA CYS A 78 -11.23 3.27 7.26
C CYS A 78 -10.39 2.93 8.49
N SER A 79 -10.56 3.70 9.57
CA SER A 79 -9.97 3.32 10.87
C SER A 79 -10.44 1.92 11.27
N GLY A 80 -9.50 0.98 11.39
CA GLY A 80 -9.79 -0.38 11.86
C GLY A 80 -9.53 -1.51 10.86
N LEU A 81 -8.83 -1.26 9.75
CA LEU A 81 -8.30 -2.35 8.92
C LEU A 81 -7.18 -3.12 9.63
N LEU A 82 -6.39 -2.43 10.45
CA LEU A 82 -5.35 -3.04 11.29
C LEU A 82 -5.93 -3.41 12.66
N ASP A 83 -5.70 -4.66 13.06
CA ASP A 83 -6.04 -5.12 14.41
C ASP A 83 -4.93 -4.80 15.43
N SER A 84 -5.15 -5.14 16.69
CA SER A 84 -4.16 -4.88 17.75
C SER A 84 -2.84 -5.65 17.56
N THR A 85 -2.89 -6.82 16.93
CA THR A 85 -1.73 -7.66 16.65
C THR A 85 -0.88 -7.04 15.55
N ASP A 86 -1.51 -6.59 14.46
CA ASP A 86 -0.83 -5.92 13.35
C ASP A 86 -0.13 -4.64 13.82
N ARG A 87 -0.84 -3.84 14.63
CA ARG A 87 -0.26 -2.63 15.24
C ARG A 87 0.92 -2.95 16.16
N ALA A 88 0.84 -4.04 16.92
CA ALA A 88 1.92 -4.46 17.79
C ALA A 88 3.16 -4.83 16.98
N VAL A 89 2.99 -5.55 15.87
CA VAL A 89 4.09 -5.87 14.93
C VAL A 89 4.66 -4.60 14.30
N ALA A 90 3.82 -3.68 13.85
CA ALA A 90 4.26 -2.45 13.18
C ALA A 90 5.15 -1.56 14.09
N THR A 91 4.86 -1.54 15.39
CA THR A 91 5.59 -0.74 16.38
C THR A 91 6.78 -1.45 17.03
N GLN A 92 6.99 -2.74 16.75
CA GLN A 92 8.11 -3.50 17.31
C GLN A 92 9.46 -2.92 16.85
N GLY A 93 10.32 -2.59 17.80
CA GLY A 93 11.69 -2.13 17.50
C GLY A 93 11.79 -0.65 17.13
N LEU A 94 10.71 0.13 17.26
CA LEU A 94 10.79 1.58 17.07
C LEU A 94 11.81 2.23 18.03
N PRO A 95 12.63 3.17 17.54
CA PRO A 95 13.49 3.97 18.41
C PRO A 95 12.64 4.91 19.29
N ASP A 96 13.20 5.34 20.43
CA ASP A 96 12.53 6.27 21.33
C ASP A 96 12.08 7.54 20.59
N GLY A 97 10.79 7.85 20.67
CA GLY A 97 10.16 8.99 19.98
C GLY A 97 9.87 8.77 18.49
N GLY A 98 10.14 7.58 17.95
CA GLY A 98 9.77 7.20 16.59
C GLY A 98 8.30 6.78 16.48
N VAL A 99 7.80 6.74 15.26
CA VAL A 99 6.44 6.29 14.92
C VAL A 99 6.49 5.24 13.81
N ALA A 100 5.48 4.39 13.72
CA ALA A 100 5.25 3.57 12.53
C ALA A 100 4.11 4.19 11.71
N VAL A 101 4.34 4.39 10.42
CA VAL A 101 3.32 4.79 9.45
C VAL A 101 2.90 3.53 8.70
N VAL A 102 1.61 3.21 8.75
CA VAL A 102 1.04 2.10 7.99
C VAL A 102 0.09 2.65 6.95
N VAL A 103 0.34 2.31 5.69
CA VAL A 103 -0.52 2.67 4.55
C VAL A 103 -1.11 1.39 3.99
N VAL A 104 -2.44 1.27 4.03
CA VAL A 104 -3.17 0.22 3.32
C VAL A 104 -3.67 0.82 2.01
N TYR A 105 -3.42 0.14 0.90
CA TYR A 105 -3.71 0.67 -0.43
C TYR A 105 -4.25 -0.40 -1.38
N GLU A 106 -5.03 0.05 -2.35
CA GLU A 106 -5.49 -0.72 -3.50
C GLU A 106 -4.65 -0.37 -4.72
N ALA A 107 -4.10 -1.38 -5.42
CA ALA A 107 -3.37 -1.18 -6.66
C ALA A 107 -4.35 -1.05 -7.84
N LEU A 108 -4.37 0.13 -8.47
CA LEU A 108 -5.26 0.45 -9.60
C LEU A 108 -4.53 0.45 -10.96
N SER A 109 -3.24 0.10 -10.97
CA SER A 109 -2.38 0.24 -12.15
C SER A 109 -2.89 -0.49 -13.40
N ALA A 110 -3.56 -1.63 -13.23
CA ALA A 110 -4.12 -2.39 -14.34
C ALA A 110 -5.54 -1.95 -14.73
N HIS A 111 -6.24 -1.19 -13.88
CA HIS A 111 -7.64 -0.80 -14.10
C HIS A 111 -7.81 0.02 -15.38
N ARG A 112 -6.89 0.95 -15.67
CA ARG A 112 -6.96 1.75 -16.90
C ARG A 112 -6.86 0.89 -18.16
N VAL A 113 -6.10 -0.20 -18.11
CA VAL A 113 -5.97 -1.18 -19.20
C VAL A 113 -7.23 -2.04 -19.30
N ALA A 114 -7.68 -2.60 -18.18
CA ALA A 114 -8.93 -3.36 -18.06
C ALA A 114 -10.11 -2.59 -18.67
N GLN A 115 -10.33 -1.35 -18.24
CA GLN A 115 -11.40 -0.49 -18.78
C GLN A 115 -11.25 -0.22 -20.28
N ALA A 116 -10.01 -0.12 -20.79
CA ALA A 116 -9.78 0.06 -22.22
C ALA A 116 -10.16 -1.18 -23.03
N TRP A 117 -9.84 -2.37 -22.51
CA TRP A 117 -10.26 -3.65 -23.09
C TRP A 117 -11.78 -3.83 -23.05
N GLU A 118 -12.43 -3.50 -21.93
CA GLU A 118 -13.89 -3.56 -21.79
C GLU A 118 -14.60 -2.62 -22.75
N ARG A 119 -14.11 -1.39 -22.92
CA ARG A 119 -14.60 -0.47 -23.97
C ARG A 119 -14.43 -1.05 -25.38
N GLY A 120 -13.45 -1.92 -25.58
CA GLY A 120 -13.24 -2.68 -26.81
C GLY A 120 -14.10 -3.94 -26.95
N GLY A 121 -14.94 -4.24 -25.95
CA GLY A 121 -15.82 -5.41 -25.93
C GLY A 121 -15.21 -6.67 -25.32
N ALA A 122 -14.02 -6.59 -24.72
CA ALA A 122 -13.48 -7.67 -23.92
C ALA A 122 -14.17 -7.74 -22.55
N VAL A 123 -13.97 -8.84 -21.83
CA VAL A 123 -14.45 -9.02 -20.46
C VAL A 123 -13.27 -9.43 -19.61
N VAL A 124 -13.01 -8.66 -18.55
CA VAL A 124 -12.04 -9.04 -17.52
C VAL A 124 -12.71 -10.11 -16.65
N ILE A 125 -12.04 -11.25 -16.48
CA ILE A 125 -12.59 -12.41 -15.78
C ILE A 125 -11.97 -12.63 -14.40
N ASP A 126 -10.79 -12.04 -14.17
CA ASP A 126 -9.99 -12.19 -12.96
C ASP A 126 -8.88 -11.12 -12.90
N GLU A 127 -8.51 -10.69 -11.70
CA GLU A 127 -7.36 -9.84 -11.38
C GLU A 127 -6.93 -10.17 -9.96
N ASP A 128 -5.74 -10.73 -9.82
CA ASP A 128 -5.16 -11.06 -8.52
C ASP A 128 -3.64 -10.88 -8.58
N SER A 129 -3.01 -10.83 -7.42
CA SER A 129 -1.56 -10.89 -7.28
C SER A 129 -1.04 -12.31 -7.38
N LEU A 130 0.11 -12.49 -8.04
CA LEU A 130 0.84 -13.75 -7.99
C LEU A 130 1.74 -13.75 -6.76
N ASP A 131 1.78 -14.88 -6.06
CA ASP A 131 2.72 -15.14 -4.98
C ASP A 131 4.16 -15.09 -5.50
N VAL A 132 5.04 -14.44 -4.75
CA VAL A 132 6.42 -14.15 -5.19
C VAL A 132 7.25 -15.43 -5.21
N GLU A 133 7.02 -16.34 -4.28
CA GLU A 133 7.67 -17.64 -4.19
C GLU A 133 7.23 -18.54 -5.34
N ASP A 134 5.94 -18.56 -5.66
CA ASP A 134 5.41 -19.26 -6.84
C ASP A 134 6.01 -18.69 -8.14
N LEU A 135 6.10 -17.36 -8.26
CA LEU A 135 6.74 -16.71 -9.41
C LEU A 135 8.23 -17.04 -9.50
N ALA A 136 8.96 -17.00 -8.39
CA ALA A 136 10.38 -17.32 -8.33
C ALA A 136 10.65 -18.76 -8.73
N ALA A 137 9.84 -19.71 -8.26
CA ALA A 137 9.95 -21.12 -8.63
C ALA A 137 9.80 -21.36 -10.15
N VAL A 138 8.92 -20.60 -10.82
CA VAL A 138 8.75 -20.66 -12.28
C VAL A 138 9.94 -20.03 -13.01
N LEU A 139 10.45 -18.90 -12.52
CA LEU A 139 11.59 -18.21 -13.14
C LEU A 139 12.89 -19.01 -13.01
N ASP A 140 13.15 -19.61 -11.85
CA ASP A 140 14.32 -20.46 -11.61
C ASP A 140 14.25 -21.80 -12.39
N ALA A 141 13.04 -22.24 -12.77
CA ALA A 141 12.84 -23.43 -13.60
C ALA A 141 13.12 -23.20 -15.09
N SER A 142 13.41 -21.97 -15.54
CA SER A 142 13.80 -21.68 -16.92
C SER A 142 15.27 -22.04 -17.14
N PRO A 143 15.59 -23.12 -17.89
CA PRO A 143 16.97 -23.49 -18.12
C PRO A 143 17.69 -22.39 -18.91
N GLU A 144 18.87 -22.07 -18.43
CA GLU A 144 19.91 -21.32 -19.10
C GLU A 144 19.98 -21.78 -20.56
N HIS A 145 19.89 -20.83 -21.49
CA HIS A 145 19.97 -21.03 -22.92
C HIS A 145 21.16 -21.96 -23.26
N GLU A 146 20.90 -23.26 -23.50
CA GLU A 146 21.91 -24.22 -23.92
C GLU A 146 22.57 -23.68 -25.18
N GLY A 147 23.82 -23.25 -25.02
CA GLY A 147 24.66 -22.79 -26.11
C GLY A 147 24.70 -23.88 -27.17
N ASN A 148 24.18 -23.55 -28.35
CA ASN A 148 24.29 -24.37 -29.54
C ASN A 148 25.78 -24.65 -29.84
N PRO A 149 26.29 -25.89 -29.68
CA PRO A 149 27.61 -26.22 -30.18
C PRO A 149 27.52 -26.39 -31.70
N SER A 150 28.46 -25.74 -32.39
CA SER A 150 28.60 -25.65 -33.85
C SER A 150 28.76 -26.98 -34.57
#